data_AF-A0A8T5B316-F1
#
_entry.id   AF-A0A8T5B316-F1
#
_cell.length_a   1.000
_cell.length_b   1.000
_cell.length_c   1.000
_cell.angle_alpha   90.00
_cell.angle_beta   90.00
_cell.angle_gamma   90.00
#
_symmetry.space_group_name_H-M   'P 1'
#
loop_
_entity.id
_entity.type
_entity.pdbx_description
1 polymer ?
#
loop_
_entity_poly.entity_id
_entity_poly.type
_entity_poly.pdbx_seq_one_letter_code
_entity_poly.pdbx_strand_id
1 'polypeptide(L)'
;MFREEKLKLSSVIILFDRDFGTSFFQDFRGYGNLLDDAEWLLERTPQRSWGFMIRPVRHGECYGLWIGEYGPHINRVIREEIIFDERTSSNISRILFDYADHKVSEKKVRKKVTLNICKRRLLDSKIVQEFKYYTCPVEKFYKNCPHVKEIYKNIREKYGLGAKVHYSIIAEIISSIKPCSDVIICPLLSPPNAFERIINLNKALKTRKIGEIKFINQSIVEIT
;
A
#
# COMPACT_ATOMS: atom_id res chain seq x y z
N MET A 1 -15.64 8.01 -25.58
CA MET A 1 -16.53 7.68 -24.46
C MET A 1 -17.14 6.31 -24.76
N PHE A 2 -16.63 5.25 -24.12
CA PHE A 2 -17.10 3.88 -24.36
C PHE A 2 -18.40 3.67 -23.54
N ARG A 3 -19.49 3.22 -24.19
CA ARG A 3 -20.70 2.79 -23.46
C ARG A 3 -20.40 1.48 -22.73
N GLU A 4 -20.83 1.38 -21.46
CA GLU A 4 -20.58 0.24 -20.57
C GLU A 4 -21.09 -1.11 -21.12
N GLU A 5 -22.10 -1.10 -22.01
CA GLU A 5 -22.75 -2.28 -22.60
C GLU A 5 -21.84 -3.22 -23.40
N LYS A 6 -20.56 -2.88 -23.61
CA LYS A 6 -19.56 -3.73 -24.29
C LYS A 6 -18.33 -4.07 -23.44
N LEU A 7 -18.38 -3.85 -22.13
CA LEU A 7 -17.27 -4.15 -21.23
C LEU A 7 -17.42 -5.54 -20.62
N LYS A 8 -16.43 -6.41 -20.84
CA LYS A 8 -16.31 -7.66 -20.09
C LYS A 8 -15.61 -7.37 -18.77
N LEU A 9 -16.30 -7.61 -17.66
CA LEU A 9 -15.79 -7.41 -16.31
C LEU A 9 -15.09 -8.67 -15.81
N SER A 10 -13.95 -8.51 -15.14
CA SER A 10 -13.32 -9.60 -14.40
C SER A 10 -14.06 -9.90 -13.10
N SER A 11 -13.95 -11.14 -12.62
CA SER A 11 -14.38 -11.59 -11.29
C SER A 11 -13.37 -11.25 -10.18
N VAL A 12 -12.36 -10.42 -10.49
CA VAL A 12 -11.40 -9.91 -9.52
C VAL A 12 -11.67 -8.45 -9.20
N ILE A 13 -11.65 -8.12 -7.92
CA ILE A 13 -11.67 -6.75 -7.42
C ILE A 13 -10.53 -6.59 -6.41
N ILE A 14 -9.74 -5.53 -6.55
CA ILE A 14 -8.73 -5.16 -5.55
C ILE A 14 -9.14 -3.86 -4.90
N LEU A 15 -9.12 -3.84 -3.57
CA LEU A 15 -9.46 -2.68 -2.78
C LEU A 15 -8.21 -2.14 -2.07
N PHE A 16 -7.95 -0.85 -2.24
CA PHE A 16 -6.94 -0.08 -1.52
C PHE A 16 -7.66 0.84 -0.53
N ASP A 17 -7.60 0.48 0.75
CA ASP A 17 -8.14 1.28 1.85
C ASP A 17 -7.02 2.06 2.54
N ARG A 18 -7.30 3.33 2.83
CA ARG A 18 -6.35 4.27 3.44
C ARG A 18 -5.88 3.82 4.82
N ASP A 19 -6.73 3.17 5.60
CA ASP A 19 -6.48 2.81 7.00
C ASP A 19 -6.24 1.30 7.13
N PHE A 20 -6.88 0.47 6.29
CA PHE A 20 -6.86 -0.99 6.39
C PHE A 20 -5.97 -1.71 5.36
N GLY A 21 -5.35 -1.00 4.42
CA GLY A 21 -4.38 -1.58 3.49
C GLY A 21 -5.02 -2.14 2.22
N THR A 22 -4.54 -3.30 1.72
CA THR A 22 -4.98 -3.85 0.43
C THR A 22 -5.67 -5.20 0.57
N SER A 23 -6.90 -5.29 0.07
CA SER A 23 -7.72 -6.50 0.03
C SER A 23 -7.89 -7.00 -1.40
N PHE A 24 -7.86 -8.31 -1.57
CA PHE A 24 -7.98 -8.98 -2.88
C PHE A 24 -9.21 -9.88 -2.83
N PHE A 25 -10.15 -9.63 -3.75
CA PHE A 25 -11.35 -10.42 -3.91
C PHE A 25 -11.24 -11.17 -5.24
N GLN A 26 -11.17 -12.49 -5.18
CA GLN A 26 -11.20 -13.39 -6.33
C GLN A 26 -12.58 -14.04 -6.41
N ASP A 27 -13.00 -14.46 -7.60
CA ASP A 27 -14.31 -15.12 -7.83
C ASP A 27 -15.51 -14.26 -7.40
N PHE A 28 -15.38 -12.93 -7.47
CA PHE A 28 -16.43 -11.98 -7.20
C PHE A 28 -17.58 -12.15 -8.21
N ARG A 29 -18.78 -12.44 -7.70
CA ARG A 29 -20.03 -12.59 -8.46
C ARG A 29 -20.99 -11.48 -8.06
N GLY A 30 -20.93 -10.37 -8.79
CA GLY A 30 -21.89 -9.29 -8.64
C GLY A 30 -23.01 -9.36 -9.67
N TYR A 31 -23.70 -8.24 -9.84
CA TYR A 31 -24.74 -7.96 -10.81
C TYR A 31 -24.19 -7.77 -12.23
N GLY A 32 -22.87 -7.68 -12.40
CA GLY A 32 -22.24 -7.48 -13.71
C GLY A 32 -22.25 -6.01 -14.15
N ASN A 33 -22.50 -5.10 -13.21
CA ASN A 33 -22.39 -3.65 -13.39
C ASN A 33 -21.24 -3.13 -12.50
N LEU A 34 -20.45 -2.17 -12.99
CA LEU A 34 -19.28 -1.67 -12.27
C LEU A 34 -19.64 -1.00 -10.93
N LEU A 35 -20.64 -0.12 -10.94
CA LEU A 35 -21.08 0.62 -9.77
C LEU A 35 -21.82 -0.30 -8.80
N ASP A 36 -22.85 -1.01 -9.25
CA ASP A 36 -23.66 -1.87 -8.35
C ASP A 36 -22.79 -2.93 -7.66
N ASP A 37 -21.82 -3.51 -8.37
CA ASP A 37 -20.89 -4.49 -7.82
C ASP A 37 -19.97 -3.86 -6.75
N ALA A 38 -19.51 -2.63 -6.99
CA ALA A 38 -18.70 -1.90 -6.03
C ALA A 38 -19.52 -1.53 -4.79
N GLU A 39 -20.72 -1.00 -4.95
CA GLU A 39 -21.62 -0.64 -3.85
C GLU A 39 -21.99 -1.86 -3.01
N TRP A 40 -22.33 -2.98 -3.66
CA TRP A 40 -22.59 -4.25 -2.99
C TRP A 40 -21.42 -4.72 -2.13
N LEU A 41 -20.18 -4.54 -2.61
CA LEU A 41 -18.99 -4.89 -1.85
C LEU A 41 -18.77 -3.91 -0.69
N LEU A 42 -19.00 -2.61 -0.91
CA LEU A 42 -18.86 -1.57 0.12
C LEU A 42 -19.85 -1.80 1.27
N GLU A 43 -21.11 -2.14 1.00
CA GLU A 43 -22.11 -2.50 2.01
C GLU A 43 -21.63 -3.62 2.95
N ARG A 44 -20.87 -4.58 2.40
CA ARG A 44 -20.36 -5.77 3.11
C ARG A 44 -18.94 -5.60 3.63
N THR A 45 -18.35 -4.42 3.45
CA THR A 45 -17.04 -4.05 3.99
C THR A 45 -17.24 -2.95 5.04
N PRO A 46 -17.67 -3.28 6.27
CA PRO A 46 -18.03 -2.29 7.28
C PRO A 46 -16.82 -1.53 7.83
N GLN A 47 -15.64 -2.16 7.83
CA GLN A 47 -14.38 -1.52 8.21
C GLN A 47 -13.74 -0.90 6.97
N ARG A 48 -14.13 0.33 6.65
CA ARG A 48 -13.56 1.08 5.54
C ARG A 48 -13.44 2.56 5.85
N SER A 49 -12.43 3.17 5.27
CA SER A 49 -12.12 4.60 5.38
C SER A 49 -12.29 5.26 4.02
N TRP A 50 -11.33 6.09 3.61
CA TRP A 50 -11.22 6.51 2.21
C TRP A 50 -10.44 5.46 1.43
N GLY A 51 -10.78 5.25 0.17
CA GLY A 51 -10.06 4.28 -0.63
C GLY A 51 -10.48 4.26 -2.09
N PHE A 52 -9.87 3.34 -2.83
CA PHE A 52 -10.27 3.07 -4.20
C PHE A 52 -10.25 1.58 -4.51
N MET A 53 -10.99 1.20 -5.53
CA MET A 53 -11.12 -0.15 -6.03
C MET A 53 -10.57 -0.19 -7.45
N ILE A 54 -9.87 -1.27 -7.80
CA ILE A 54 -9.47 -1.57 -9.16
C ILE A 54 -10.23 -2.82 -9.60
N ARG A 55 -10.91 -2.72 -10.74
CA ARG A 55 -11.50 -3.86 -11.42
C ARG A 55 -10.97 -3.97 -12.85
N PRO A 56 -10.42 -5.13 -13.25
CA PRO A 56 -10.02 -5.36 -14.63
C PRO A 56 -11.25 -5.39 -15.54
N VAL A 57 -11.16 -4.66 -16.64
CA VAL A 57 -12.19 -4.62 -17.69
C VAL A 57 -11.56 -4.92 -19.03
N ARG A 58 -12.36 -5.47 -19.95
CA ARG A 58 -11.93 -5.74 -21.33
C ARG A 58 -12.95 -5.20 -22.32
N HIS A 59 -12.48 -4.55 -23.37
CA HIS A 59 -13.31 -4.12 -24.50
C HIS A 59 -12.75 -4.73 -25.78
N GLY A 60 -13.44 -5.72 -26.36
CA GLY A 60 -12.86 -6.54 -27.42
C GLY A 60 -11.59 -7.25 -26.94
N GLU A 61 -10.45 -6.96 -27.59
CA GLU A 61 -9.11 -7.45 -27.23
C GLU A 61 -8.32 -6.47 -26.34
N CYS A 62 -8.87 -5.29 -26.07
CA CYS A 62 -8.20 -4.27 -25.27
C CYS A 62 -8.43 -4.50 -23.78
N TYR A 63 -7.34 -4.61 -23.03
CA TYR A 63 -7.34 -4.74 -21.57
C TYR A 63 -7.25 -3.37 -20.91
N GLY A 64 -8.13 -3.10 -19.95
CA GLY A 64 -8.17 -1.86 -19.19
C GLY A 64 -8.48 -2.08 -17.72
N LEU A 65 -8.57 -0.98 -16.98
CA LEU A 65 -8.94 -0.95 -15.57
C LEU A 65 -10.05 0.06 -15.36
N TRP A 66 -11.09 -0.34 -14.64
CA TRP A 66 -11.98 0.58 -13.95
C TRP A 66 -11.42 0.85 -12.55
N ILE A 67 -11.47 2.11 -12.13
CA ILE A 67 -10.99 2.59 -10.84
C ILE A 67 -12.11 3.40 -10.20
N GLY A 68 -12.63 2.95 -9.07
CA GLY A 68 -13.68 3.63 -8.32
C GLY A 68 -13.19 4.08 -6.95
N GLU A 69 -13.30 5.37 -6.65
CA GLU A 69 -13.01 5.93 -5.32
C GLU A 69 -14.24 5.87 -4.42
N TYR A 70 -14.04 5.54 -3.14
CA TYR A 70 -15.07 5.56 -2.11
C TYR A 70 -14.61 6.33 -0.86
N GLY A 71 -15.59 6.75 -0.07
CA GLY A 71 -15.38 7.47 1.18
C GLY A 71 -15.91 6.73 2.41
N PRO A 72 -15.56 7.20 3.61
CA PRO A 72 -15.96 6.60 4.87
C PRO A 72 -17.47 6.73 5.05
N HIS A 73 -18.11 5.66 5.55
CA HIS A 73 -19.56 5.58 5.79
C HIS A 73 -20.44 5.82 4.55
N ILE A 74 -19.83 5.83 3.37
CA ILE A 74 -20.49 5.98 2.10
C ILE A 74 -20.48 4.61 1.43
N ASN A 75 -21.65 4.08 1.05
CA ASN A 75 -21.79 2.81 0.33
C ASN A 75 -21.72 2.98 -1.20
N ARG A 76 -21.30 4.17 -1.69
CA ARG A 76 -21.28 4.51 -3.12
C ARG A 76 -19.89 4.91 -3.60
N VAL A 77 -19.68 4.76 -4.90
CA VAL A 77 -18.53 5.30 -5.61
C VAL A 77 -18.71 6.82 -5.77
N ILE A 78 -17.69 7.60 -5.43
CA ILE A 78 -17.71 9.07 -5.43
C ILE A 78 -17.06 9.64 -6.69
N ARG A 79 -16.01 8.99 -7.17
CA ARG A 79 -15.33 9.29 -8.44
C ARG A 79 -15.01 7.97 -9.14
N GLU A 80 -15.08 7.97 -10.45
CA GLU A 80 -14.64 6.82 -11.24
C GLU A 80 -13.80 7.23 -12.44
N GLU A 81 -12.90 6.34 -12.84
CA GLU A 81 -12.05 6.48 -14.01
C GLU A 81 -11.97 5.13 -14.72
N ILE A 82 -12.03 5.14 -16.05
CA ILE A 82 -11.76 3.95 -16.87
C ILE A 82 -10.56 4.23 -17.75
N ILE A 83 -9.54 3.38 -17.64
CA ILE A 83 -8.25 3.54 -18.32
C ILE A 83 -8.01 2.35 -19.24
N PHE A 84 -7.88 2.66 -20.52
CA PHE A 84 -7.43 1.74 -21.56
C PHE A 84 -6.14 2.31 -22.15
N ASP A 85 -5.00 1.88 -21.63
CA ASP A 85 -3.70 2.14 -22.23
C ASP A 85 -2.99 0.81 -22.53
N GLU A 86 -2.45 0.70 -23.74
CA GLU A 86 -1.91 -0.56 -24.25
C GLU A 86 -0.66 -1.06 -23.50
N ARG A 87 0.05 -0.20 -22.77
CA ARG A 87 1.35 -0.52 -22.17
C ARG A 87 1.28 -0.81 -20.69
N THR A 88 0.36 -0.20 -19.94
CA THR A 88 0.53 0.02 -18.50
C THR A 88 -0.63 -0.54 -17.71
N SER A 89 -1.83 0.02 -17.87
CA SER A 89 -3.11 -0.53 -17.39
C SER A 89 -3.39 -1.91 -17.99
N SER A 90 -3.05 -2.13 -19.27
CA SER A 90 -3.13 -3.45 -19.91
C SER A 90 -2.31 -4.53 -19.17
N ASN A 91 -1.10 -4.21 -18.69
CA ASN A 91 -0.26 -5.18 -17.98
C ASN A 91 -0.81 -5.54 -16.59
N ILE A 92 -1.33 -4.55 -15.85
CA ILE A 92 -2.00 -4.79 -14.56
C ILE A 92 -3.31 -5.54 -14.79
N SER A 93 -4.09 -5.15 -15.79
CA SER A 93 -5.35 -5.80 -16.14
C SER A 93 -5.14 -7.27 -16.53
N ARG A 94 -4.18 -7.58 -17.41
CA ARG A 94 -3.84 -8.95 -17.81
C ARG A 94 -3.47 -9.84 -16.63
N ILE A 95 -2.59 -9.39 -15.72
CA ILE A 95 -2.24 -10.22 -14.56
C ILE A 95 -3.44 -10.45 -13.63
N LEU A 96 -4.38 -9.51 -13.58
CA LEU A 96 -5.59 -9.67 -12.79
C LEU A 96 -6.65 -10.54 -13.46
N PHE A 97 -6.69 -10.60 -14.79
CA PHE A 97 -7.42 -11.63 -15.52
C PHE A 97 -6.78 -13.01 -15.32
N ASP A 98 -5.45 -13.13 -15.39
CA ASP A 98 -4.75 -14.38 -15.07
C ASP A 98 -5.00 -14.82 -13.61
N TYR A 99 -5.12 -13.85 -12.69
CA TYR A 99 -5.54 -14.11 -11.32
C TYR A 99 -6.97 -14.62 -11.27
N ALA A 100 -7.92 -13.97 -11.95
CA ALA A 100 -9.31 -14.42 -12.04
C ALA A 100 -9.42 -15.85 -12.59
N ASP A 101 -8.58 -16.21 -13.56
CA ASP A 101 -8.52 -17.54 -14.17
C ASP A 101 -7.70 -18.56 -13.36
N HIS A 102 -7.28 -18.23 -12.13
CA HIS A 102 -6.45 -19.07 -11.26
C HIS A 102 -5.09 -19.49 -11.85
N LYS A 103 -4.62 -18.80 -12.90
CA LYS A 103 -3.31 -19.05 -13.54
C LYS A 103 -2.14 -18.46 -12.74
N VAL A 104 -2.42 -17.51 -11.85
CA VAL A 104 -1.43 -16.81 -11.03
C VAL A 104 -1.91 -16.80 -9.58
N SER A 105 -1.00 -17.03 -8.62
CA SER A 105 -1.34 -16.99 -7.19
C SER A 105 -1.46 -15.57 -6.64
N GLU A 106 -2.29 -15.37 -5.62
CA GLU A 106 -2.45 -14.08 -4.94
C GLU A 106 -1.10 -13.51 -4.45
N LYS A 107 -0.20 -14.37 -3.94
CA LYS A 107 1.16 -13.97 -3.53
C LYS A 107 1.95 -13.32 -4.66
N LYS A 108 1.79 -13.78 -5.90
CA LYS A 108 2.44 -13.21 -7.09
C LYS A 108 1.75 -11.91 -7.53
N VAL A 109 0.42 -11.81 -7.40
CA VAL A 109 -0.33 -10.57 -7.65
C VAL A 109 0.05 -9.48 -6.64
N ARG A 110 0.06 -9.78 -5.33
CA ARG A 110 0.43 -8.83 -4.25
C ARG A 110 1.81 -8.19 -4.45
N LYS A 111 2.75 -8.91 -5.07
CA LYS A 111 4.08 -8.35 -5.41
C LYS A 111 4.04 -7.39 -6.60
N LYS A 112 3.09 -7.57 -7.52
CA LYS A 112 2.98 -6.83 -8.79
C LYS A 112 1.92 -5.74 -8.77
N VAL A 113 0.94 -5.81 -7.87
CA VAL A 113 -0.14 -4.84 -7.72
C VAL A 113 -0.06 -4.25 -6.32
N THR A 114 0.80 -3.24 -6.19
CA THR A 114 1.00 -2.45 -4.97
C THR A 114 0.72 -0.99 -5.29
N LEU A 115 0.39 -0.17 -4.28
CA LEU A 115 0.14 1.26 -4.50
C LEU A 115 1.29 1.94 -5.26
N ASN A 116 2.55 1.65 -4.89
CA ASN A 116 3.73 2.23 -5.56
C ASN A 116 3.82 1.84 -7.04
N ILE A 117 3.47 0.59 -7.36
CA ILE A 117 3.42 0.15 -8.76
C ILE A 117 2.26 0.82 -9.48
N CYS A 118 1.07 0.88 -8.87
CA CYS A 118 -0.09 1.55 -9.44
C CYS A 118 0.21 3.02 -9.71
N LYS A 119 0.75 3.79 -8.76
CA LYS A 119 1.14 5.18 -8.96
C LYS A 119 2.14 5.37 -10.10
N ARG A 120 3.17 4.53 -10.18
CA ARG A 120 4.17 4.62 -11.27
C ARG A 120 3.60 4.25 -12.65
N ARG A 121 2.56 3.41 -12.69
CA ARG A 121 2.04 2.79 -13.92
C ARG A 121 0.76 3.46 -14.42
N LEU A 122 -0.07 3.98 -13.53
CA LEU A 122 -1.37 4.58 -13.82
C LEU A 122 -1.27 6.10 -13.67
N LEU A 123 -0.38 6.71 -14.46
CA LEU A 123 -0.06 8.13 -14.37
C LEU A 123 -1.28 9.03 -14.67
N ASP A 124 -2.18 8.56 -15.51
CA ASP A 124 -3.40 9.28 -15.92
C ASP A 124 -4.54 9.18 -14.89
N SER A 125 -4.41 8.33 -13.87
CA SER A 125 -5.43 8.16 -12.83
C SER A 125 -5.24 9.17 -11.70
N LYS A 126 -6.11 10.18 -11.59
CA LYS A 126 -6.02 11.12 -10.46
C LYS A 126 -6.33 10.43 -9.14
N ILE A 127 -7.31 9.53 -9.14
CA ILE A 127 -7.69 8.72 -7.97
C ILE A 127 -6.46 8.00 -7.39
N VAL A 128 -5.67 7.32 -8.24
CA VAL A 128 -4.48 6.58 -7.79
C VAL A 128 -3.33 7.52 -7.40
N GLN A 129 -3.09 8.60 -8.16
CA GLN A 129 -1.98 9.52 -7.87
C GLN A 129 -2.18 10.26 -6.53
N GLU A 130 -3.40 10.71 -6.26
CA GLU A 130 -3.74 11.48 -5.06
C GLU A 130 -3.83 10.60 -3.81
N PHE A 131 -4.06 9.29 -3.97
CA PHE A 131 -4.24 8.37 -2.85
C PHE A 131 -3.00 8.26 -1.95
N LYS A 132 -3.22 8.31 -0.64
CA LYS A 132 -2.21 8.10 0.40
C LYS A 132 -2.83 7.24 1.48
N TYR A 133 -2.04 6.38 2.11
CA TYR A 133 -2.45 5.74 3.36
C TYR A 133 -2.45 6.76 4.50
N TYR A 134 -3.33 6.61 5.48
CA TYR A 134 -3.34 7.47 6.65
C TYR A 134 -2.10 7.16 7.49
N THR A 135 -1.94 5.91 7.89
CA THR A 135 -0.71 5.41 8.53
C THR A 135 -0.02 4.40 7.62
N CYS A 136 1.31 4.38 7.60
CA CYS A 136 2.05 3.36 6.85
C CYS A 136 1.60 1.95 7.26
N PRO A 137 1.08 1.11 6.33
CA PRO A 137 0.59 -0.22 6.67
C PRO A 137 1.67 -1.06 7.36
N VAL A 138 1.29 -1.76 8.43
CA VAL A 138 2.20 -2.56 9.29
C VAL A 138 3.10 -3.49 8.48
N GLU A 139 2.53 -4.19 7.49
CA GLU A 139 3.29 -5.08 6.62
C GLU A 139 4.32 -4.35 5.78
N LYS A 140 3.95 -3.20 5.19
CA LYS A 140 4.86 -2.34 4.42
C LYS A 140 5.94 -1.78 5.33
N PHE A 141 5.57 -1.27 6.51
CA PHE A 141 6.48 -0.66 7.46
C PHE A 141 7.53 -1.65 7.97
N TYR A 142 7.12 -2.73 8.63
CA TYR A 142 8.06 -3.63 9.28
C TYR A 142 8.84 -4.51 8.30
N LYS A 143 8.25 -4.90 7.16
CA LYS A 143 8.93 -5.83 6.23
C LYS A 143 9.70 -5.13 5.10
N ASN A 144 9.16 -4.04 4.54
CA ASN A 144 9.60 -3.53 3.23
C ASN A 144 9.98 -2.03 3.17
N CYS A 145 9.71 -1.23 4.20
CA CYS A 145 10.02 0.20 4.21
C CYS A 145 11.52 0.46 3.97
N PRO A 146 11.92 1.14 2.88
CA PRO A 146 13.32 1.36 2.55
C PRO A 146 14.05 2.21 3.61
N HIS A 147 13.36 3.19 4.21
CA HIS A 147 13.95 4.07 5.22
C HIS A 147 14.45 3.33 6.46
N VAL A 148 13.82 2.23 6.88
CA VAL A 148 14.31 1.42 8.02
C VAL A 148 15.73 0.90 7.78
N LYS A 149 16.01 0.43 6.56
CA LYS A 149 17.33 -0.10 6.20
C LYS A 149 18.36 1.03 6.08
N GLU A 150 17.95 2.16 5.51
CA GLU A 150 18.77 3.36 5.36
C GLU A 150 19.18 3.95 6.72
N ILE A 151 18.23 4.12 7.65
CA ILE A 151 18.47 4.58 9.02
C ILE A 151 19.51 3.71 9.70
N TYR A 152 19.28 2.40 9.70
CA TYR A 152 20.16 1.48 10.41
C TYR A 152 21.55 1.40 9.79
N LYS A 153 21.66 1.50 8.46
CA LYS A 153 22.94 1.64 7.77
C LYS A 153 23.68 2.89 8.24
N ASN A 154 23.03 4.06 8.23
CA ASN A 154 23.64 5.33 8.65
C ASN A 154 24.10 5.29 10.12
N ILE A 155 23.30 4.68 11.01
CA ILE A 155 23.65 4.49 12.42
C ILE A 155 24.89 3.60 12.55
N ARG A 156 24.93 2.46 11.85
CA ARG A 156 26.06 1.54 11.90
C ARG A 156 27.35 2.14 11.34
N GLU A 157 27.26 2.87 10.24
CA GLU A 157 28.43 3.52 9.64
C GLU A 157 29.00 4.62 10.55
N LYS A 158 28.14 5.33 11.27
CA LYS A 158 28.54 6.41 12.15
C LYS A 158 29.09 5.95 13.51
N TYR A 159 28.51 4.90 14.10
CA TYR A 159 28.82 4.50 15.48
C TYR A 159 29.48 3.11 15.61
N GLY A 160 29.29 2.22 14.64
CA GLY A 160 29.77 0.84 14.71
C GLY A 160 28.83 -0.12 15.46
N LEU A 161 29.14 -1.42 15.37
CA LEU A 161 28.46 -2.48 16.12
C LEU A 161 28.97 -2.54 17.57
N GLY A 162 28.10 -2.87 18.51
CA GLY A 162 28.37 -2.88 19.95
C GLY A 162 28.45 -1.49 20.58
N ALA A 163 28.28 -0.43 19.78
CA ALA A 163 28.33 0.93 20.26
C ALA A 163 27.12 1.24 21.16
N LYS A 164 27.41 1.93 22.27
CA LYS A 164 26.43 2.39 23.25
C LYS A 164 26.20 3.88 23.02
N VAL A 165 25.01 4.25 22.56
CA VAL A 165 24.70 5.61 22.12
C VAL A 165 23.47 6.10 22.88
N HIS A 166 23.43 7.40 23.19
CA HIS A 166 22.24 8.00 23.79
C HIS A 166 21.07 7.96 22.79
N TYR A 167 19.90 7.55 23.25
CA TYR A 167 18.75 7.30 22.38
C TYR A 167 18.29 8.56 21.61
N SER A 168 18.48 9.75 22.20
CA SER A 168 18.13 11.04 21.55
C SER A 168 18.86 11.24 20.23
N ILE A 169 20.13 10.80 20.14
CA ILE A 169 20.94 10.92 18.93
C ILE A 169 20.36 10.04 17.82
N ILE A 170 19.89 8.84 18.17
CA ILE A 170 19.21 7.96 17.20
C ILE A 170 17.89 8.59 16.76
N ALA A 171 17.14 9.21 17.68
CA ALA A 171 15.90 9.90 17.36
C ALA A 171 16.11 11.10 16.41
N GLU A 172 17.22 11.83 16.53
CA GLU A 172 17.59 12.90 15.60
C GLU A 172 17.87 12.36 14.19
N ILE A 173 18.59 11.23 14.07
CA ILE A 173 18.83 10.57 12.78
C ILE A 173 17.52 10.09 12.14
N ILE A 174 16.59 9.57 12.94
CA ILE A 174 15.27 9.20 12.44
C ILE A 174 14.52 10.43 11.92
N SER A 175 14.62 11.56 12.64
CA SER A 175 13.87 12.79 12.34
C SER A 175 14.38 13.54 11.11
N SER A 176 15.64 13.31 10.69
CA SER A 176 16.21 13.95 9.50
C SER A 176 15.71 13.34 8.18
N ILE A 177 14.89 12.29 8.22
CA ILE A 177 14.45 11.57 7.03
C ILE A 177 13.15 12.13 6.48
N LYS A 178 13.11 12.27 5.17
CA LYS A 178 11.92 12.70 4.45
C LYS A 178 10.81 11.63 4.56
N PRO A 179 9.58 12.01 4.94
CA PRO A 179 8.44 11.10 4.93
C PRO A 179 8.16 10.51 3.55
N CYS A 180 7.62 9.29 3.52
CA CYS A 180 7.16 8.66 2.28
C CYS A 180 5.96 9.43 1.71
N SER A 181 5.97 9.71 0.41
CA SER A 181 4.89 10.42 -0.29
C SER A 181 3.53 9.69 -0.26
N ASP A 182 3.55 8.39 0.03
CA ASP A 182 2.38 7.51 0.01
C ASP A 182 1.67 7.38 1.35
N VAL A 183 2.18 8.03 2.41
CA VAL A 183 1.63 7.92 3.77
C VAL A 183 1.52 9.30 4.40
N ILE A 184 0.48 9.54 5.21
CA ILE A 184 0.31 10.78 5.96
C ILE A 184 1.07 10.71 7.30
N ILE A 185 0.96 9.57 8.00
CA ILE A 185 1.54 9.28 9.31
C ILE A 185 2.58 8.18 9.13
N CYS A 186 3.84 8.50 9.46
CA CYS A 186 4.96 7.58 9.41
C CYS A 186 5.25 7.05 10.83
N PRO A 187 5.21 5.73 11.09
CA PRO A 187 5.48 5.17 12.43
C PRO A 187 6.86 5.50 13.02
N LEU A 188 7.79 6.02 12.21
CA LEU A 188 9.10 6.51 12.67
C LEU A 188 9.12 8.00 13.05
N LEU A 189 8.21 8.81 12.50
CA LEU A 189 8.22 10.27 12.66
C LEU A 189 7.04 10.76 13.48
N SER A 190 5.92 10.06 13.41
CA SER A 190 4.65 10.43 14.02
C SER A 190 4.48 10.09 15.50
N PRO A 191 5.22 9.15 16.13
CA PRO A 191 5.11 8.97 17.57
C PRO A 191 5.44 10.26 18.34
N PRO A 192 4.70 10.57 19.42
CA PRO A 192 4.86 11.80 20.19
C PRO A 192 6.18 11.84 20.97
N ASN A 193 6.77 10.68 21.26
CA ASN A 193 8.01 10.57 21.99
C ASN A 193 9.09 9.80 21.20
N ALA A 194 10.35 10.13 21.46
CA ALA A 194 11.51 9.52 20.81
C ALA A 194 11.69 8.03 21.15
N PHE A 195 11.13 7.57 22.27
CA PHE A 195 11.22 6.19 22.72
C PHE A 195 10.45 5.23 21.80
N GLU A 196 9.20 5.57 21.48
CA GLU A 196 8.36 4.81 20.54
C GLU A 196 8.95 4.73 19.14
N ARG A 197 9.61 5.80 18.67
CA ARG A 197 10.31 5.81 17.37
C ARG A 197 11.38 4.72 17.31
N ILE A 198 12.15 4.58 18.39
CA ILE A 198 13.22 3.59 18.51
C ILE A 198 12.64 2.19 18.68
N ILE A 199 11.56 2.02 19.46
CA ILE A 199 10.86 0.73 19.55
C ILE A 199 10.36 0.28 18.16
N ASN A 200 9.73 1.18 17.41
CA ASN A 200 9.22 0.88 16.08
C ASN A 200 10.35 0.55 15.10
N LEU A 201 11.45 1.31 15.15
CA LEU A 201 12.65 0.99 14.39
C LEU A 201 13.18 -0.40 14.76
N ASN A 202 13.41 -0.67 16.05
CA ASN A 202 13.94 -1.95 16.51
C ASN A 202 13.06 -3.13 16.09
N LYS A 203 11.74 -3.01 16.27
CA LYS A 203 10.78 -4.04 15.82
C LYS A 203 10.88 -4.28 14.31
N ALA A 204 11.10 -3.23 13.50
CA ALA A 204 11.32 -3.36 12.06
C ALA A 204 12.64 -4.06 11.73
N LEU A 205 13.72 -3.73 12.44
CA LEU A 205 15.03 -4.38 12.24
C LEU A 205 14.98 -5.87 12.56
N LYS A 206 14.37 -6.23 13.70
CA LYS A 206 14.17 -7.62 14.13
C LYS A 206 13.32 -8.41 13.13
N THR A 207 12.21 -7.82 12.67
CA THR A 207 11.33 -8.45 11.68
C THR A 207 12.09 -8.81 10.39
N ARG A 208 13.09 -7.99 10.02
CA ARG A 208 13.90 -8.19 8.82
C ARG A 208 15.18 -8.97 9.04
N LYS A 209 15.51 -9.33 10.29
CA LYS A 209 16.76 -10.00 10.67
C LYS A 209 18.01 -9.25 10.20
N ILE A 210 18.00 -7.91 10.24
CA ILE A 210 19.15 -7.09 9.82
C ILE A 210 19.94 -6.50 11.00
N GLY A 211 19.41 -6.60 12.22
CA GLY A 211 20.04 -6.12 13.45
C GLY A 211 19.02 -5.71 14.51
N GLU A 212 19.51 -5.10 15.60
CA GLU A 212 18.70 -4.52 16.67
C GLU A 212 19.27 -3.19 17.17
N ILE A 213 18.40 -2.33 17.68
CA ILE A 213 18.75 -1.16 18.49
C ILE A 213 18.04 -1.35 19.83
N LYS A 214 18.77 -1.90 20.81
CA LYS A 214 18.19 -2.37 22.08
C LYS A 214 18.49 -1.39 23.19
N PHE A 215 17.47 -1.00 23.95
CA PHE A 215 17.67 -0.24 25.19
C PHE A 215 18.42 -1.12 26.21
N ILE A 216 19.57 -0.63 26.67
CA ILE A 216 20.30 -1.23 27.80
C ILE A 216 19.82 -0.62 29.11
N ASN A 217 19.46 0.66 29.08
CA ASN A 217 18.84 1.38 30.19
C ASN A 217 17.90 2.48 29.66
N GLN A 218 17.41 3.36 30.54
CA GLN A 218 16.43 4.40 30.19
C GLN A 218 16.93 5.42 29.15
N SER A 219 18.24 5.56 28.94
CA SER A 219 18.82 6.61 28.09
C SER A 219 19.78 6.09 27.00
N ILE A 220 20.27 4.85 27.12
CA ILE A 220 21.29 4.29 26.24
C ILE A 220 20.73 3.10 25.47
N VAL A 221 21.05 3.09 24.18
CA VAL A 221 20.79 1.97 23.27
C VAL A 221 22.11 1.35 22.79
N GLU A 222 22.07 0.05 22.54
CA GLU A 222 23.14 -0.72 21.90
C GLU A 222 22.78 -1.03 20.46
N ILE A 223 23.74 -0.86 19.56
CA ILE A 223 23.61 -1.18 18.14
C ILE A 223 24.16 -2.59 17.90
N THR A 224 23.31 -3.52 17.49
CA THR A 224 23.69 -4.93 17.21
C THR A 224 23.25 -5.36 15.83
#